data_AF-A0A7S3I8W1-F1
#
_entry.id   AF-A0A7S3I8W1-F1
#
_cell.length_a   1.000
_cell.length_b   1.000
_cell.length_c   1.000
_cell.angle_alpha   90.00
_cell.angle_beta   90.00
_cell.angle_gamma   90.00
#
_symmetry.space_group_name_H-M   'P 1'
#
loop_
_entity.id
_entity.type
_entity.pdbx_description
1 polymer ?
#
loop_
_entity_poly.entity_id
_entity_poly.type
_entity_poly.pdbx_seq_one_letter_code
_entity_poly.pdbx_strand_id
1 'polypeptide(L)'
;SIVSEDYAFRKVVSELKIKDKQTLSTFTFGDLIYTSQGMHLAKALVKAYIAYTKSPSLPRTKRVPFEVILKKFNQKCSQFFSQGDADVIVAEECLSKALVDSANKDEYLDEALQRLKRNSAFVELPRVTQALKNLGQFRALAEICLKKAQECMQLKGDECEEVEECYDVVFGVLVEIQSAHFSRYSTSSLRLKDEELSSLKREILQECYKVYHKSLHWAVFTWLCDIGEPYEILSSQSEFVESYLKKHFGSDRQETSCLLGKYYMKFQRYEEACKEFQRIAFLEKESLPIEDRIHYLDLIKLCLEKVAGASKDHKREECLSELEELKIRKQIAKIQYSIKLELISMRVSGNYLARIDRQVYKTDELYRMFAEPLNMFDKQFELLGLTKETSPSQTEEVVQNMKDLFRPMINQFKDTDWPHNVIEKLQQIGNKFPNEFNLGAVIESLEEVTSEKPNKELPIIEALKEMDIPQGFAEIFDVYMKILKDRRRDLAFVECLLRRLRILLIEWFNSIRKKTFEPITGSLKHMDKSPKFKFETYTQAIKELFALANPLIQELPRPTRRQLESAYESLSKEFYYLMDQEKLS
;
A
#
# COMPACT_ATOMS: atom_id res chain seq x y z
N SER A 1 -55.18 -30.56 38.25
CA SER A 1 -54.71 -30.94 39.60
C SER A 1 -53.64 -29.95 40.09
N ILE A 2 -52.38 -30.01 39.63
CA ILE A 2 -51.28 -29.15 40.15
C ILE A 2 -51.59 -27.65 40.10
N VAL A 3 -52.07 -27.13 38.96
CA VAL A 3 -52.37 -25.69 38.78
C VAL A 3 -53.72 -25.30 39.40
N SER A 4 -54.62 -26.27 39.58
CA SER A 4 -56.02 -26.05 39.96
C SER A 4 -56.28 -26.21 41.47
N GLU A 5 -55.42 -26.93 42.20
CA GLU A 5 -55.61 -27.22 43.63
C GLU A 5 -55.27 -26.04 44.57
N ASP A 6 -54.59 -25.01 44.08
CA ASP A 6 -53.99 -23.97 44.95
C ASP A 6 -54.70 -22.59 44.96
N TYR A 7 -55.96 -22.48 44.52
CA TYR A 7 -56.68 -21.19 44.34
C TYR A 7 -55.93 -20.16 43.45
N ALA A 8 -54.85 -20.59 42.80
CA ALA A 8 -53.96 -19.78 41.99
C ALA A 8 -54.39 -19.69 40.52
N PHE A 9 -55.26 -20.59 40.04
CA PHE A 9 -55.54 -20.73 38.61
C PHE A 9 -55.98 -19.42 37.93
N ARG A 10 -56.90 -18.65 38.54
CA ARG A 10 -57.32 -17.35 37.98
C ARG A 10 -56.17 -16.34 37.88
N LYS A 11 -55.24 -16.35 38.84
CA LYS A 11 -54.06 -15.47 38.86
C LYS A 11 -52.96 -15.95 37.91
N VAL A 12 -52.83 -17.25 37.73
CA VAL A 12 -51.94 -17.86 36.74
C VAL A 12 -52.44 -17.52 35.33
N VAL A 13 -53.76 -17.60 35.12
CA VAL A 13 -54.39 -17.19 33.86
C VAL A 13 -54.21 -15.70 33.61
N SER A 14 -54.17 -14.83 34.63
CA SER A 14 -53.88 -13.40 34.41
C SER A 14 -52.46 -13.13 33.91
N GLU A 15 -51.49 -14.00 34.18
CA GLU A 15 -50.11 -13.90 33.68
C GLU A 15 -49.94 -14.40 32.22
N LEU A 16 -50.95 -15.03 31.63
CA LEU A 16 -50.90 -15.46 30.23
C LEU A 16 -50.99 -14.28 29.24
N LYS A 17 -50.39 -14.46 28.06
CA LYS A 17 -50.55 -13.53 26.93
C LYS A 17 -52.02 -13.47 26.48
N ILE A 18 -52.43 -12.35 25.89
CA ILE A 18 -53.82 -12.11 25.45
C ILE A 18 -54.28 -13.20 24.46
N LYS A 19 -53.40 -13.61 23.53
CA LYS A 19 -53.68 -14.68 22.58
C LYS A 19 -53.95 -16.02 23.31
N ASP A 20 -53.09 -16.40 24.25
CA ASP A 20 -53.24 -17.66 25.00
C ASP A 20 -54.49 -17.66 25.91
N LYS A 21 -54.88 -16.51 26.45
CA LYS A 21 -56.14 -16.34 27.20
C LYS A 21 -57.37 -16.58 26.33
N GLN A 22 -57.36 -16.07 25.10
CA GLN A 22 -58.44 -16.28 24.13
C GLN A 22 -58.51 -17.77 23.75
N THR A 23 -57.38 -18.40 23.46
CA THR A 23 -57.29 -19.83 23.15
C THR A 23 -57.78 -20.70 24.32
N LEU A 24 -57.43 -20.36 25.56
CA LEU A 24 -57.88 -21.09 26.76
C LEU A 24 -59.40 -21.00 26.96
N SER A 25 -60.04 -19.91 26.54
CA SER A 25 -61.49 -19.73 26.68
C SER A 25 -62.32 -20.56 25.70
N THR A 26 -61.72 -20.98 24.58
CA THR A 26 -62.39 -21.72 23.50
C THR A 26 -62.00 -23.20 23.43
N PHE A 27 -60.96 -23.62 24.15
CA PHE A 27 -60.43 -24.99 24.10
C PHE A 27 -61.23 -25.97 24.97
N THR A 28 -61.48 -27.17 24.44
CA THR A 28 -61.96 -28.30 25.25
C THR A 28 -60.80 -29.06 25.88
N PHE A 29 -61.10 -29.93 26.86
CA PHE A 29 -60.08 -30.79 27.47
C PHE A 29 -59.45 -31.76 26.47
N GLY A 30 -60.20 -32.20 25.45
CA GLY A 30 -59.69 -33.02 24.36
C GLY A 30 -58.66 -32.27 23.51
N ASP A 31 -58.95 -31.01 23.17
CA ASP A 31 -58.05 -30.19 22.37
C ASP A 31 -56.74 -29.90 23.10
N LEU A 32 -56.78 -29.76 24.43
CA LEU A 32 -55.60 -29.53 25.27
C LEU A 32 -54.61 -30.71 25.23
N ILE A 33 -55.11 -31.94 25.13
CA ILE A 33 -54.29 -33.16 25.18
C ILE A 33 -53.78 -33.57 23.80
N TYR A 34 -54.64 -33.47 22.77
CA TYR A 34 -54.37 -34.10 21.47
C TYR A 34 -53.89 -33.14 20.37
N THR A 35 -53.94 -31.82 20.58
CA THR A 35 -53.52 -30.84 19.55
C THR A 35 -52.17 -30.21 19.87
N SER A 36 -51.42 -29.83 18.83
CA SER A 36 -50.16 -29.08 18.97
C SER A 36 -50.35 -27.72 19.64
N GLN A 37 -51.48 -27.06 19.38
CA GLN A 37 -51.88 -25.83 20.06
C GLN A 37 -52.19 -26.06 21.54
N GLY A 38 -52.80 -27.20 21.89
CA GLY A 38 -53.01 -27.64 23.27
C GLY A 38 -51.71 -27.87 24.02
N MET A 39 -50.72 -28.50 23.37
CA MET A 39 -49.37 -28.66 23.94
C MET A 39 -48.68 -27.30 24.18
N HIS A 40 -48.81 -26.35 23.24
CA HIS A 40 -48.27 -25.00 23.41
C HIS A 40 -48.96 -24.27 24.58
N LEU A 41 -50.28 -24.38 24.70
CA LEU A 41 -51.05 -23.77 25.78
C LEU A 41 -50.71 -24.38 27.14
N ALA A 42 -50.52 -25.71 27.21
CA ALA A 42 -50.05 -26.40 28.42
C ALA A 42 -48.66 -25.90 28.85
N LYS A 43 -47.72 -25.75 27.91
CA LYS A 43 -46.39 -25.15 28.17
C LYS A 43 -46.51 -23.70 28.69
N ALA A 44 -47.36 -22.88 28.07
CA ALA A 44 -47.60 -21.50 28.48
C ALA A 44 -48.20 -21.43 29.90
N LEU A 45 -49.13 -22.33 30.24
CA LEU A 45 -49.72 -22.45 31.58
C LEU A 45 -48.68 -22.84 32.64
N VAL A 46 -47.77 -23.77 32.34
CA VAL A 46 -46.68 -24.15 33.24
C VAL A 46 -45.75 -22.94 33.47
N LYS A 47 -45.36 -22.23 32.41
CA LYS A 47 -44.53 -21.01 32.53
C LYS A 47 -45.23 -19.90 33.33
N ALA A 48 -46.51 -19.67 33.10
CA ALA A 48 -47.32 -18.71 33.84
C ALA A 48 -47.47 -19.10 35.32
N TYR A 49 -47.60 -20.40 35.62
CA TYR A 49 -47.65 -20.90 36.99
C TYR A 49 -46.33 -20.64 37.72
N ILE A 50 -45.21 -20.93 37.06
CA ILE A 50 -43.88 -20.67 37.59
C ILE A 50 -43.69 -19.16 37.84
N ALA A 51 -44.08 -18.30 36.89
CA ALA A 51 -44.02 -16.84 37.06
C ALA A 51 -44.87 -16.36 38.25
N TYR A 52 -46.10 -16.88 38.39
CA TYR A 52 -46.97 -16.57 39.52
C TYR A 52 -46.34 -16.97 40.86
N THR A 53 -45.72 -18.15 40.97
CA THR A 53 -45.05 -18.59 42.21
C THR A 53 -43.85 -17.71 42.60
N LYS A 54 -43.26 -17.00 41.64
CA LYS A 54 -42.19 -16.01 41.85
C LYS A 54 -42.70 -14.62 42.26
N SER A 55 -44.00 -14.35 42.09
CA SER A 55 -44.56 -13.01 42.31
C SER A 55 -44.42 -12.56 43.79
N PRO A 56 -43.95 -11.33 44.05
CA PRO A 56 -43.76 -10.81 45.41
C PRO A 56 -45.08 -10.73 46.20
N SER A 57 -46.22 -10.77 45.51
CA SER A 57 -47.56 -10.74 46.08
C SER A 57 -47.98 -12.03 46.82
N LEU A 58 -47.18 -13.12 46.76
CA LEU A 58 -47.42 -14.33 47.56
C LEU A 58 -46.83 -14.22 48.98
N PRO A 59 -47.63 -14.52 50.02
CA PRO A 59 -47.14 -14.67 51.40
C PRO A 59 -46.05 -15.74 51.50
N ARG A 60 -44.98 -15.46 52.27
CA ARG A 60 -43.85 -16.40 52.50
C ARG A 60 -44.28 -17.79 52.97
N THR A 61 -45.40 -17.90 53.67
CA THR A 61 -45.96 -19.16 54.19
C THR A 61 -46.55 -20.09 53.14
N LYS A 62 -46.84 -19.58 51.92
CA LYS A 62 -47.36 -20.38 50.79
C LYS A 62 -46.34 -20.58 49.65
N ARG A 63 -45.10 -20.09 49.82
CA ARG A 63 -44.05 -20.28 48.81
C ARG A 63 -43.49 -21.69 48.94
N VAL A 64 -43.91 -22.58 48.05
CA VAL A 64 -43.27 -23.88 47.88
C VAL A 64 -41.86 -23.65 47.31
N PRO A 65 -40.82 -24.36 47.79
CA PRO A 65 -39.47 -24.23 47.23
C PRO A 65 -39.48 -24.49 45.72
N PHE A 66 -38.81 -23.61 44.99
CA PHE A 66 -38.83 -23.58 43.53
C PHE A 66 -38.42 -24.92 42.89
N GLU A 67 -37.39 -25.58 43.43
CA GLU A 67 -36.93 -26.89 42.96
C GLU A 67 -37.96 -28.01 43.14
N VAL A 68 -38.78 -27.94 44.21
CA VAL A 68 -39.83 -28.93 44.48
C VAL A 68 -40.97 -28.82 43.47
N ILE A 69 -41.28 -27.59 43.01
CA ILE A 69 -42.27 -27.35 41.96
C ILE A 69 -41.79 -27.93 40.63
N LEU A 70 -40.54 -27.64 40.25
CA LEU A 70 -39.96 -28.15 38.99
C LEU A 70 -39.86 -29.67 38.96
N LYS A 71 -39.46 -30.31 40.08
CA LYS A 71 -39.42 -31.76 40.20
C LYS A 71 -40.82 -32.39 40.05
N LYS A 72 -41.86 -31.75 40.60
CA LYS A 72 -43.25 -32.20 40.43
C LYS A 72 -43.73 -32.07 38.98
N PHE A 73 -43.38 -31.00 38.28
CA PHE A 73 -43.71 -30.86 36.85
C PHE A 73 -42.96 -31.86 35.97
N ASN A 74 -41.67 -32.10 36.20
CA ASN A 74 -40.92 -33.13 35.46
C ASN A 74 -41.48 -34.54 35.69
N GLN A 75 -41.88 -34.87 36.91
CA GLN A 75 -42.43 -36.20 37.23
C GLN A 75 -43.84 -36.43 36.68
N LYS A 76 -44.70 -35.41 36.70
CA LYS A 76 -46.12 -35.54 36.35
C LYS A 76 -46.49 -35.04 34.95
N CYS A 77 -45.64 -34.23 34.33
CA CYS A 77 -45.93 -33.53 33.07
C CYS A 77 -44.75 -33.61 32.07
N SER A 78 -44.05 -34.75 32.01
CA SER A 78 -42.86 -34.95 31.17
C SER A 78 -43.10 -34.77 29.66
N GLN A 79 -44.33 -34.93 29.19
CA GLN A 79 -44.70 -34.67 27.79
C GLN A 79 -44.69 -33.17 27.42
N PHE A 80 -44.94 -32.28 28.38
CA PHE A 80 -45.04 -30.83 28.14
C PHE A 80 -43.86 -30.06 28.74
N PHE A 81 -43.20 -30.63 29.76
CA PHE A 81 -42.14 -29.98 30.50
C PHE A 81 -40.98 -30.95 30.66
N SER A 82 -39.89 -30.67 29.94
CA SER A 82 -38.69 -31.50 29.95
C SER A 82 -37.73 -31.10 31.07
N GLN A 83 -36.79 -32.00 31.40
CA GLN A 83 -35.69 -31.65 32.29
C GLN A 83 -34.85 -30.48 31.76
N GLY A 84 -34.73 -30.33 30.44
CA GLY A 84 -34.06 -29.18 29.81
C GLY A 84 -34.81 -27.87 30.06
N ASP A 85 -36.15 -27.86 29.94
CA ASP A 85 -36.97 -26.68 30.28
C ASP A 85 -36.81 -26.29 31.76
N ALA A 86 -36.74 -27.28 32.65
CA ALA A 86 -36.49 -27.05 34.08
C ALA A 86 -35.12 -26.41 34.33
N ASP A 87 -34.08 -26.92 33.69
CA ASP A 87 -32.71 -26.42 33.86
C ASP A 87 -32.55 -24.98 33.36
N VAL A 88 -33.16 -24.64 32.21
CA VAL A 88 -33.17 -23.26 31.68
C VAL A 88 -33.91 -22.31 32.62
N ILE A 89 -35.05 -22.73 33.15
CA ILE A 89 -35.84 -21.92 34.09
C ILE A 89 -35.11 -21.70 35.43
N VAL A 90 -34.32 -22.67 35.88
CA VAL A 90 -33.42 -22.48 37.03
C VAL A 90 -32.30 -21.52 36.68
N ALA A 91 -31.70 -21.63 35.50
CA ALA A 91 -30.65 -20.73 35.07
C ALA A 91 -31.15 -19.27 34.96
N GLU A 92 -32.33 -19.03 34.41
CA GLU A 92 -32.97 -17.71 34.39
C GLU A 92 -33.18 -17.13 35.80
N GLU A 93 -33.50 -17.99 36.78
CA GLU A 93 -33.61 -17.56 38.17
C GLU A 93 -32.24 -17.22 38.77
N CYS A 94 -31.22 -18.02 38.52
CA CYS A 94 -29.86 -17.73 38.94
C CYS A 94 -29.36 -16.41 38.33
N LEU A 95 -29.65 -16.13 37.05
CA LEU A 95 -29.35 -14.83 36.43
C LEU A 95 -30.11 -13.67 37.10
N SER A 96 -31.38 -13.88 37.42
CA SER A 96 -32.20 -12.87 38.12
C SER A 96 -31.67 -12.60 39.53
N LYS A 97 -31.19 -13.65 40.24
CA LYS A 97 -30.54 -13.53 41.54
C LYS A 97 -29.20 -12.81 41.45
N ALA A 98 -28.38 -13.13 40.45
CA ALA A 98 -27.09 -12.47 40.21
C ALA A 98 -27.22 -10.96 39.92
N LEU A 99 -28.37 -10.51 39.41
CA LEU A 99 -28.64 -9.08 39.21
C LEU A 99 -28.97 -8.33 40.52
N VAL A 100 -29.46 -9.03 41.54
CA VAL A 100 -29.93 -8.43 42.81
C VAL A 100 -28.94 -8.65 43.95
N ASP A 101 -28.35 -9.85 44.03
CA ASP A 101 -27.40 -10.24 45.07
C ASP A 101 -25.97 -10.11 44.57
N SER A 102 -25.30 -9.01 44.97
CA SER A 102 -23.91 -8.75 44.62
C SER A 102 -22.91 -9.62 45.39
N ALA A 103 -23.30 -10.23 46.52
CA ALA A 103 -22.37 -10.98 47.37
C ALA A 103 -22.08 -12.39 46.82
N ASN A 104 -23.10 -13.07 46.29
CA ASN A 104 -22.97 -14.42 45.69
C ASN A 104 -23.09 -14.38 44.17
N LYS A 105 -22.82 -13.23 43.55
CA LYS A 105 -23.04 -12.99 42.13
C LYS A 105 -22.32 -14.02 41.26
N ASP A 106 -21.05 -14.29 41.54
CA ASP A 106 -20.22 -15.16 40.71
C ASP A 106 -20.66 -16.63 40.79
N GLU A 107 -21.05 -17.11 41.98
CA GLU A 107 -21.60 -18.47 42.14
C GLU A 107 -22.91 -18.67 41.37
N TYR A 108 -23.83 -17.68 41.45
CA TYR A 108 -25.07 -17.73 40.68
C TYR A 108 -24.83 -17.62 39.18
N LEU A 109 -23.80 -16.88 38.76
CA LEU A 109 -23.43 -16.72 37.37
C LEU A 109 -22.87 -18.03 36.80
N ASP A 110 -21.94 -18.67 37.50
CA ASP A 110 -21.33 -19.92 37.07
C ASP A 110 -22.36 -21.03 36.95
N GLU A 111 -23.25 -21.16 37.93
CA GLU A 111 -24.33 -22.15 37.92
C GLU A 111 -25.32 -21.88 36.76
N ALA A 112 -25.66 -20.61 36.51
CA ALA A 112 -26.53 -20.24 35.39
C ALA A 112 -25.89 -20.58 34.05
N LEU A 113 -24.62 -20.21 33.85
CA LEU A 113 -23.89 -20.43 32.61
C LEU A 113 -23.70 -21.92 32.32
N GLN A 114 -23.38 -22.74 33.32
CA GLN A 114 -23.26 -24.19 33.15
C GLN A 114 -24.58 -24.81 32.67
N ARG A 115 -25.71 -24.42 33.27
CA ARG A 115 -27.04 -24.94 32.91
C ARG A 115 -27.49 -24.46 31.53
N LEU A 116 -27.26 -23.20 31.18
CA LEU A 116 -27.58 -22.66 29.85
C LEU A 116 -26.74 -23.31 28.76
N LYS A 117 -25.44 -23.52 29.01
CA LYS A 117 -24.57 -24.25 28.09
C LYS A 117 -24.98 -25.70 27.92
N ARG A 118 -25.49 -26.36 28.97
CA ARG A 118 -25.91 -27.77 28.88
C ARG A 118 -27.21 -27.95 28.07
N ASN A 119 -28.10 -26.96 28.10
CA ASN A 119 -29.44 -27.05 27.51
C ASN A 119 -29.70 -25.89 26.53
N SER A 120 -28.72 -25.54 25.69
CA SER A 120 -28.76 -24.36 24.82
C SER A 120 -29.94 -24.37 23.83
N ALA A 121 -30.33 -25.54 23.33
CA ALA A 121 -31.48 -25.71 22.43
C ALA A 121 -32.81 -25.17 23.00
N PHE A 122 -32.99 -25.20 24.32
CA PHE A 122 -34.24 -24.81 24.99
C PHE A 122 -34.26 -23.35 25.48
N VAL A 123 -33.18 -22.59 25.24
CA VAL A 123 -33.03 -21.23 25.76
C VAL A 123 -33.90 -20.23 25.00
N GLU A 124 -34.69 -19.42 25.72
CA GLU A 124 -35.36 -18.24 25.16
C GLU A 124 -34.38 -17.05 25.08
N LEU A 125 -33.89 -16.78 23.87
CA LEU A 125 -32.82 -15.79 23.61
C LEU A 125 -33.12 -14.39 24.16
N PRO A 126 -34.31 -13.78 24.00
CA PRO A 126 -34.50 -12.37 24.38
C PRO A 126 -34.27 -12.09 25.86
N ARG A 127 -34.71 -12.99 26.75
CA ARG A 127 -34.61 -12.81 28.20
C ARG A 127 -33.19 -13.03 28.69
N VAL A 128 -32.55 -14.12 28.24
CA VAL A 128 -31.18 -14.46 28.61
C VAL A 128 -30.20 -13.43 28.06
N THR A 129 -30.42 -12.93 26.83
CA THR A 129 -29.61 -11.87 26.22
C THR A 129 -29.62 -10.61 27.06
N GLN A 130 -30.79 -10.11 27.45
CA GLN A 130 -30.86 -8.88 28.25
C GLN A 130 -30.20 -9.05 29.63
N ALA A 131 -30.44 -10.20 30.29
CA ALA A 131 -29.85 -10.48 31.59
C ALA A 131 -28.32 -10.58 31.54
N LEU A 132 -27.76 -11.31 30.56
CA LEU A 132 -26.32 -11.45 30.39
C LEU A 132 -25.64 -10.13 29.98
N LYS A 133 -26.29 -9.32 29.13
CA LYS A 133 -25.82 -7.96 28.81
C LYS A 133 -25.74 -7.08 30.05
N ASN A 134 -26.77 -7.08 30.89
CA ASN A 134 -26.78 -6.31 32.15
C ASN A 134 -25.71 -6.79 33.14
N LEU A 135 -25.36 -8.07 33.11
CA LEU A 135 -24.31 -8.66 33.95
C LEU A 135 -22.89 -8.47 33.37
N GLY A 136 -22.75 -7.92 32.16
CA GLY A 136 -21.48 -7.72 31.48
C GLY A 136 -20.88 -8.98 30.84
N GLN A 137 -21.66 -10.06 30.71
CA GLN A 137 -21.19 -11.38 30.27
C GLN A 137 -21.37 -11.59 28.76
N PHE A 138 -20.71 -10.76 27.97
CA PHE A 138 -20.84 -10.74 26.50
C PHE A 138 -20.24 -11.97 25.82
N ARG A 139 -19.08 -12.46 26.31
CA ARG A 139 -18.46 -13.68 25.79
C ARG A 139 -19.36 -14.90 26.01
N ALA A 140 -19.85 -15.06 27.23
CA ALA A 140 -20.71 -16.20 27.57
C ALA A 140 -22.04 -16.16 26.81
N LEU A 141 -22.59 -14.97 26.57
CA LEU A 141 -23.75 -14.78 25.71
C LEU A 141 -23.48 -15.26 24.28
N ALA A 142 -22.36 -14.86 23.68
CA ALA A 142 -21.99 -15.31 22.35
C ALA A 142 -21.81 -16.83 22.29
N GLU A 143 -21.11 -17.42 23.27
CA GLU A 143 -20.91 -18.87 23.36
C GLU A 143 -22.24 -19.65 23.44
N ILE A 144 -23.21 -19.18 24.25
CA ILE A 144 -24.53 -19.81 24.36
C ILE A 144 -25.31 -19.71 23.04
N CYS A 145 -25.29 -18.56 22.38
CA CYS A 145 -25.98 -18.37 21.09
C CYS A 145 -25.37 -19.26 20.01
N LEU A 146 -24.05 -19.33 19.93
CA LEU A 146 -23.34 -20.19 18.97
C LEU A 146 -23.60 -21.68 19.24
N LYS A 147 -23.64 -22.09 20.51
CA LYS A 147 -23.97 -23.47 20.86
C LYS A 147 -25.43 -23.82 20.56
N LYS A 148 -26.36 -22.90 20.83
CA LYS A 148 -27.77 -23.05 20.44
C LYS A 148 -27.88 -23.19 18.92
N ALA A 149 -27.20 -22.35 18.16
CA ALA A 149 -27.15 -22.45 16.70
C ALA A 149 -26.65 -23.83 16.25
N GLN A 150 -25.56 -24.35 16.85
CA GLN A 150 -25.05 -25.69 16.54
C GLN A 150 -26.07 -26.81 16.79
N GLU A 151 -26.75 -26.78 17.94
CA GLU A 151 -27.78 -27.76 18.29
C GLU A 151 -29.01 -27.65 17.37
N CYS A 152 -29.43 -26.42 17.03
CA CYS A 152 -30.52 -26.18 16.08
C CYS A 152 -30.17 -26.70 14.68
N MET A 153 -28.95 -26.48 14.19
CA MET A 153 -28.48 -27.02 12.91
C MET A 153 -28.51 -28.55 12.90
N GLN A 154 -28.09 -29.20 13.99
CA GLN A 154 -28.12 -30.67 14.11
C GLN A 154 -29.55 -31.25 14.11
N LEU A 155 -30.53 -30.53 14.68
CA LEU A 155 -31.90 -31.01 14.83
C LEU A 155 -32.81 -30.69 13.64
N LYS A 156 -32.64 -29.52 13.02
CA LYS A 156 -33.56 -28.97 12.01
C LYS A 156 -32.92 -28.76 10.64
N GLY A 157 -31.60 -28.93 10.51
CA GLY A 157 -30.83 -28.63 9.31
C GLY A 157 -30.39 -27.16 9.23
N ASP A 158 -29.69 -26.84 8.14
CA ASP A 158 -29.01 -25.54 7.96
C ASP A 158 -29.98 -24.35 7.79
N GLU A 159 -31.22 -24.56 7.32
CA GLU A 159 -32.22 -23.51 7.09
C GLU A 159 -33.11 -23.22 8.33
N CYS A 160 -32.53 -23.27 9.53
CA CYS A 160 -33.26 -22.99 10.75
C CYS A 160 -33.26 -21.48 11.06
N GLU A 161 -34.43 -20.83 11.06
CA GLU A 161 -34.56 -19.40 11.42
C GLU A 161 -33.92 -19.06 12.77
N GLU A 162 -33.93 -19.99 13.74
CA GLU A 162 -33.32 -19.81 15.06
C GLU A 162 -31.79 -19.65 15.00
N VAL A 163 -31.13 -20.12 13.93
CA VAL A 163 -29.68 -19.99 13.73
C VAL A 163 -29.33 -18.55 13.36
N GLU A 164 -30.09 -17.95 12.46
CA GLU A 164 -29.93 -16.54 12.08
C GLU A 164 -30.21 -15.63 13.28
N GLU A 165 -31.26 -15.90 14.07
CA GLU A 165 -31.52 -15.16 15.31
C GLU A 165 -30.34 -15.22 16.30
N CYS A 166 -29.68 -16.38 16.41
CA CYS A 166 -28.50 -16.53 17.26
C CYS A 166 -27.33 -15.67 16.74
N TYR A 167 -27.11 -15.65 15.42
CA TYR A 167 -26.05 -14.86 14.81
C TYR A 167 -26.32 -13.37 14.93
N ASP A 168 -27.56 -12.92 14.75
CA ASP A 168 -27.97 -11.52 14.95
C ASP A 168 -27.66 -11.04 16.37
N VAL A 169 -27.86 -11.89 17.39
CA VAL A 169 -27.49 -11.54 18.77
C VAL A 169 -25.97 -11.40 18.92
N VAL A 170 -25.18 -12.32 18.33
CA VAL A 170 -23.71 -12.27 18.37
C VAL A 170 -23.17 -11.02 17.66
N PHE A 171 -23.65 -10.73 16.44
CA PHE A 171 -23.26 -9.54 15.70
C PHE A 171 -23.75 -8.26 16.37
N GLY A 172 -24.92 -8.27 17.01
CA GLY A 172 -25.41 -7.16 17.83
C GLY A 172 -24.44 -6.84 18.97
N VAL A 173 -23.87 -7.86 19.64
CA VAL A 173 -22.83 -7.66 20.66
C VAL A 173 -21.54 -7.09 20.06
N LEU A 174 -21.09 -7.60 18.91
CA LEU A 174 -19.90 -7.09 18.23
C LEU A 174 -20.05 -5.63 17.79
N VAL A 175 -21.24 -5.25 17.30
CA VAL A 175 -21.57 -3.86 16.93
C VAL A 175 -21.62 -2.97 18.18
N GLU A 176 -22.16 -3.45 19.30
CA GLU A 176 -22.12 -2.71 20.59
C GLU A 176 -20.67 -2.46 21.03
N ILE A 177 -19.79 -3.46 20.95
CA ILE A 177 -18.36 -3.32 21.27
C ILE A 177 -17.70 -2.29 20.34
N GLN A 178 -17.96 -2.36 19.03
CA GLN A 178 -17.40 -1.41 18.06
C GLN A 178 -17.90 0.02 18.33
N SER A 179 -19.18 0.20 18.66
CA SER A 179 -19.73 1.50 19.00
C SER A 179 -19.13 2.11 20.27
N ALA A 180 -18.78 1.25 21.25
CA ALA A 180 -18.12 1.67 22.48
C ALA A 180 -16.69 2.19 22.23
N HIS A 181 -15.97 1.62 21.24
CA HIS A 181 -14.65 2.11 20.82
C HIS A 181 -14.69 3.52 20.23
N PHE A 182 -15.68 3.83 19.39
CA PHE A 182 -15.74 5.13 18.72
C PHE A 182 -16.30 6.25 19.60
N SER A 183 -17.13 5.93 20.58
CA SER A 183 -17.86 6.93 21.35
C SER A 183 -17.53 6.91 22.84
N ARG A 184 -16.54 7.72 23.24
CA ARG A 184 -16.26 8.02 24.67
C ARG A 184 -17.40 8.73 25.42
N TYR A 185 -18.46 9.16 24.72
CA TYR A 185 -19.54 10.00 25.26
C TYR A 185 -20.96 9.46 25.08
N SER A 186 -21.15 8.22 24.58
CA SER A 186 -22.50 7.67 24.35
C SER A 186 -22.88 6.65 25.42
N THR A 187 -24.19 6.47 25.56
CA THR A 187 -24.94 5.57 26.43
C THR A 187 -24.67 4.07 26.17
N SER A 188 -23.45 3.66 25.81
CA SER A 188 -23.09 2.25 25.72
C SER A 188 -23.08 1.65 27.12
N SER A 189 -23.81 0.55 27.31
CA SER A 189 -23.86 -0.24 28.55
C SER A 189 -22.47 -0.74 28.99
N LEU A 190 -21.52 -0.77 28.06
CA LEU A 190 -20.13 -1.17 28.21
C LEU A 190 -19.27 -0.02 28.73
N ARG A 191 -18.82 -0.12 29.99
CA ARG A 191 -17.83 0.77 30.61
C ARG A 191 -16.46 0.09 30.74
N LEU A 192 -16.01 -0.55 29.67
CA LEU A 192 -14.71 -1.23 29.62
C LEU A 192 -13.66 -0.30 28.99
N LYS A 193 -12.39 -0.53 29.31
CA LYS A 193 -11.28 0.17 28.64
C LYS A 193 -11.10 -0.36 27.21
N ASP A 194 -10.48 0.42 26.34
CA ASP A 194 -10.23 0.04 24.93
C ASP A 194 -9.47 -1.30 24.80
N GLU A 195 -8.49 -1.57 25.68
CA GLU A 195 -7.76 -2.85 25.68
C GLU A 195 -8.66 -4.05 26.02
N GLU A 196 -9.57 -3.86 26.98
CA GLU A 196 -10.52 -4.88 27.42
C GLU A 196 -11.58 -5.14 26.35
N LEU A 197 -12.06 -4.10 25.67
CA LEU A 197 -12.97 -4.20 24.52
C LEU A 197 -12.32 -4.96 23.36
N SER A 198 -11.05 -4.67 23.07
CA SER A 198 -10.27 -5.37 22.04
C SER A 198 -10.06 -6.85 22.38
N SER A 199 -9.80 -7.16 23.66
CA SER A 199 -9.71 -8.55 24.12
C SER A 199 -11.05 -9.27 23.98
N LEU A 200 -12.14 -8.64 24.42
CA LEU A 200 -13.49 -9.19 24.35
C LEU A 200 -13.92 -9.47 22.90
N LYS A 201 -13.67 -8.52 21.99
CA LYS A 201 -13.90 -8.71 20.54
C LYS A 201 -13.16 -9.96 20.05
N ARG A 202 -11.86 -10.07 20.35
CA ARG A 202 -11.04 -11.21 19.93
C ARG A 202 -11.54 -12.54 20.49
N GLU A 203 -11.97 -12.55 21.75
CA GLU A 203 -12.53 -13.74 22.41
C GLU A 203 -13.83 -14.19 21.73
N ILE A 204 -14.74 -13.25 21.43
CA ILE A 204 -16.00 -13.57 20.72
C ILE A 204 -15.71 -14.08 19.30
N LEU A 205 -14.77 -13.47 18.58
CA LEU A 205 -14.36 -13.94 17.25
C LEU A 205 -13.78 -15.36 17.31
N GLN A 206 -12.96 -15.67 18.33
CA GLN A 206 -12.45 -17.02 18.55
C GLN A 206 -13.57 -18.03 18.80
N GLU A 207 -14.62 -17.68 19.56
CA GLU A 207 -15.77 -18.56 19.73
C GLU A 207 -16.51 -18.78 18.40
N CYS A 208 -16.66 -17.73 17.57
CA CYS A 208 -17.25 -17.87 16.24
C CYS A 208 -16.47 -18.86 15.38
N TYR A 209 -15.13 -18.77 15.37
CA TYR A 209 -14.27 -19.63 14.55
C TYR A 209 -14.26 -21.10 14.96
N LYS A 210 -14.73 -21.45 16.16
CA LYS A 210 -14.88 -22.86 16.60
C LYS A 210 -16.10 -23.54 15.96
N VAL A 211 -17.06 -22.76 15.48
CA VAL A 211 -18.28 -23.30 14.86
C VAL A 211 -17.99 -23.65 13.41
N TYR A 212 -18.04 -24.93 13.04
CA TYR A 212 -17.83 -25.32 11.64
C TYR A 212 -19.04 -24.96 10.75
N HIS A 213 -19.21 -23.67 10.45
CA HIS A 213 -20.29 -23.17 9.62
C HIS A 213 -19.81 -22.04 8.71
N LYS A 214 -19.89 -22.29 7.40
CA LYS A 214 -19.32 -21.40 6.38
C LYS A 214 -19.96 -20.01 6.38
N SER A 215 -21.29 -19.92 6.47
CA SER A 215 -21.98 -18.62 6.39
C SER A 215 -21.66 -17.73 7.58
N LEU A 216 -21.56 -18.29 8.79
CA LEU A 216 -21.14 -17.56 9.99
C LEU A 216 -19.76 -16.94 9.79
N HIS A 217 -18.79 -17.74 9.36
CA HIS A 217 -17.42 -17.26 9.16
C HIS A 217 -17.36 -16.17 8.08
N TRP A 218 -18.11 -16.35 6.99
CA TRP A 218 -18.20 -15.36 5.92
C TRP A 218 -18.87 -14.07 6.39
N ALA A 219 -19.91 -14.16 7.23
CA ALA A 219 -20.52 -13.00 7.85
C ALA A 219 -19.54 -12.26 8.77
N VAL A 220 -18.74 -13.00 9.55
CA VAL A 220 -17.67 -12.42 10.38
C VAL A 220 -16.64 -11.68 9.51
N PHE A 221 -16.18 -12.30 8.42
CA PHE A 221 -15.22 -11.66 7.52
C PHE A 221 -15.80 -10.44 6.81
N THR A 222 -17.08 -10.49 6.43
CA THR A 222 -17.79 -9.35 5.82
C THR A 222 -17.88 -8.20 6.82
N TRP A 223 -18.29 -8.48 8.05
CA TRP A 223 -18.32 -7.51 9.13
C TRP A 223 -16.94 -6.88 9.41
N LEU A 224 -15.87 -7.68 9.42
CA LEU A 224 -14.49 -7.18 9.56
C LEU A 224 -14.11 -6.22 8.43
N CYS A 225 -14.55 -6.50 7.19
CA CYS A 225 -14.37 -5.57 6.09
C CYS A 225 -15.17 -4.27 6.27
N ASP A 226 -16.42 -4.38 6.73
CA ASP A 226 -17.33 -3.23 6.91
C ASP A 226 -16.82 -2.27 8.00
N ILE A 227 -16.21 -2.77 9.07
CA ILE A 227 -15.58 -1.94 10.11
C ILE A 227 -14.20 -1.40 9.73
N GLY A 228 -13.70 -1.70 8.53
CA GLY A 228 -12.40 -1.23 8.04
C GLY A 228 -11.19 -2.00 8.57
N GLU A 229 -11.38 -3.21 9.09
CA GLU A 229 -10.31 -4.06 9.65
C GLU A 229 -10.13 -5.40 8.89
N PRO A 230 -9.97 -5.39 7.55
CA PRO A 230 -9.88 -6.62 6.77
C PRO A 230 -8.62 -7.45 7.10
N TYR A 231 -7.58 -6.83 7.66
CA TYR A 231 -6.35 -7.53 8.04
C TYR A 231 -6.53 -8.48 9.23
N GLU A 232 -7.56 -8.30 10.06
CA GLU A 232 -7.86 -9.25 11.15
C GLU A 232 -8.27 -10.63 10.62
N ILE A 233 -8.82 -10.70 9.39
CA ILE A 233 -9.16 -11.96 8.72
C ILE A 233 -7.91 -12.86 8.61
N LEU A 234 -6.74 -12.28 8.37
CA LEU A 234 -5.49 -13.02 8.26
C LEU A 234 -5.09 -13.69 9.56
N SER A 235 -5.49 -13.13 10.71
CA SER A 235 -5.22 -13.67 12.05
C SER A 235 -6.16 -14.80 12.45
N SER A 236 -7.25 -14.99 11.70
CA SER A 236 -8.22 -16.06 11.98
C SER A 236 -7.62 -17.46 11.75
N GLN A 237 -8.13 -18.45 12.48
CA GLN A 237 -7.78 -19.87 12.34
C GLN A 237 -8.76 -20.62 11.43
N SER A 238 -9.64 -19.90 10.73
CA SER A 238 -10.70 -20.51 9.96
C SER A 238 -10.19 -21.12 8.65
N GLU A 239 -10.67 -22.33 8.34
CA GLU A 239 -10.42 -23.00 7.07
C GLU A 239 -11.14 -22.34 5.87
N PHE A 240 -12.15 -21.51 6.13
CA PHE A 240 -12.95 -20.86 5.10
C PHE A 240 -12.36 -19.55 4.58
N VAL A 241 -11.25 -19.07 5.17
CA VAL A 241 -10.60 -17.80 4.78
C VAL A 241 -10.25 -17.79 3.30
N GLU A 242 -9.52 -18.80 2.82
CA GLU A 242 -9.11 -18.85 1.41
C GLU A 242 -10.31 -18.81 0.45
N SER A 243 -11.37 -19.55 0.78
CA SER A 243 -12.59 -19.60 -0.05
C SER A 243 -13.34 -18.25 -0.08
N TYR A 244 -13.37 -17.55 1.05
CA TYR A 244 -13.96 -16.21 1.16
C TYR A 244 -13.12 -15.22 0.35
N LEU A 245 -11.80 -15.21 0.57
CA LEU A 245 -10.90 -14.27 -0.08
C LEU A 245 -10.90 -14.44 -1.60
N LYS A 246 -10.92 -15.68 -2.11
CA LYS A 246 -11.02 -15.95 -3.56
C LYS A 246 -12.33 -15.42 -4.15
N LYS A 247 -13.46 -15.59 -3.46
CA LYS A 247 -14.76 -15.15 -3.98
C LYS A 247 -14.91 -13.62 -3.95
N HIS A 248 -14.48 -12.97 -2.87
CA HIS A 248 -14.70 -11.54 -2.66
C HIS A 248 -13.57 -10.66 -3.22
N PHE A 249 -12.32 -11.14 -3.24
CA PHE A 249 -11.15 -10.38 -3.68
C PHE A 249 -10.41 -10.99 -4.88
N GLY A 250 -10.82 -12.17 -5.36
CA GLY A 250 -10.23 -12.79 -6.56
C GLY A 250 -10.70 -12.20 -7.89
N SER A 251 -11.67 -11.27 -7.88
CA SER A 251 -12.13 -10.54 -9.06
C SER A 251 -11.62 -9.10 -9.07
N ASP A 252 -11.57 -8.43 -10.23
CA ASP A 252 -11.03 -7.07 -10.48
C ASP A 252 -11.66 -5.93 -9.64
N ARG A 253 -12.58 -6.25 -8.74
CA ARG A 253 -13.53 -5.30 -8.15
C ARG A 253 -13.03 -4.55 -6.93
N GLN A 254 -11.93 -4.87 -6.25
CA GLN A 254 -11.61 -4.18 -4.98
C GLN A 254 -10.12 -3.91 -4.68
N GLU A 255 -9.89 -2.78 -3.99
CA GLU A 255 -8.62 -2.25 -3.45
C GLU A 255 -7.97 -3.17 -2.40
N THR A 256 -8.76 -4.09 -1.81
CA THR A 256 -8.34 -5.12 -0.85
C THR A 256 -7.80 -6.40 -1.51
N SER A 257 -7.55 -6.38 -2.82
CA SER A 257 -7.02 -7.54 -3.57
C SER A 257 -5.69 -8.08 -3.03
N CYS A 258 -4.90 -7.26 -2.33
CA CYS A 258 -3.63 -7.71 -1.74
C CYS A 258 -3.80 -8.67 -0.55
N LEU A 259 -5.00 -8.78 0.03
CA LEU A 259 -5.25 -9.58 1.23
C LEU A 259 -5.04 -11.08 0.98
N LEU A 260 -5.43 -11.57 -0.20
CA LEU A 260 -5.22 -12.97 -0.60
C LEU A 260 -3.73 -13.28 -0.78
N GLY A 261 -2.97 -12.38 -1.42
CA GLY A 261 -1.51 -12.54 -1.53
C GLY A 261 -0.82 -12.56 -0.16
N LYS A 262 -1.21 -11.65 0.75
CA LYS A 262 -0.71 -11.61 2.14
C LYS A 262 -1.09 -12.85 2.95
N TYR A 263 -2.29 -13.40 2.73
CA TYR A 263 -2.70 -14.68 3.31
C TYR A 263 -1.75 -15.81 2.88
N TYR A 264 -1.49 -15.94 1.58
CA TYR A 264 -0.55 -16.96 1.09
C TYR A 264 0.87 -16.77 1.63
N MET A 265 1.36 -15.54 1.75
CA MET A 265 2.66 -15.27 2.38
C MET A 265 2.71 -15.74 3.84
N LYS A 266 1.66 -15.51 4.63
CA LYS A 266 1.59 -15.96 6.03
C LYS A 266 1.76 -17.48 6.15
N PHE A 267 1.20 -18.24 5.20
CA PHE A 267 1.29 -19.70 5.15
C PHE A 267 2.47 -20.21 4.32
N GLN A 268 3.45 -19.35 3.99
CA GLN A 268 4.66 -19.69 3.22
C GLN A 268 4.37 -20.23 1.80
N ARG A 269 3.17 -19.95 1.26
CA ARG A 269 2.73 -20.29 -0.09
C ARG A 269 3.14 -19.18 -1.08
N TYR A 270 4.46 -19.01 -1.23
CA TYR A 270 5.01 -17.86 -1.96
C TYR A 270 4.70 -17.88 -3.46
N GLU A 271 4.47 -19.05 -4.05
CA GLU A 271 4.12 -19.17 -5.48
C GLU A 271 2.73 -18.62 -5.77
N GLU A 272 1.74 -18.98 -4.94
CA GLU A 272 0.39 -18.44 -5.07
C GLU A 272 0.32 -16.96 -4.70
N ALA A 273 1.09 -16.54 -3.68
CA ALA A 273 1.24 -15.12 -3.36
C ALA A 273 1.80 -14.33 -4.54
N CYS A 274 2.86 -14.84 -5.19
CA CYS A 274 3.48 -14.22 -6.36
C CYS A 274 2.46 -14.02 -7.49
N LYS A 275 1.70 -15.06 -7.83
CA LYS A 275 0.66 -15.02 -8.87
C LYS A 275 -0.42 -13.97 -8.59
N GLU A 276 -0.88 -13.87 -7.34
CA GLU A 276 -1.87 -12.84 -6.98
C GLU A 276 -1.29 -11.43 -7.06
N PHE A 277 -0.06 -11.20 -6.57
CA PHE A 277 0.55 -9.88 -6.68
C PHE A 277 0.87 -9.51 -8.13
N GLN A 278 1.30 -10.45 -8.98
CA GLN A 278 1.48 -10.23 -10.42
C GLN A 278 0.16 -9.83 -11.08
N ARG A 279 -0.93 -10.55 -10.79
CA ARG A 279 -2.27 -10.21 -11.29
C ARG A 279 -2.67 -8.78 -10.93
N ILE A 280 -2.42 -8.35 -9.70
CA ILE A 280 -2.77 -7.00 -9.23
C ILE A 280 -1.85 -5.93 -9.85
N ALA A 281 -0.54 -6.14 -9.80
CA ALA A 281 0.46 -5.18 -10.27
C ALA A 281 0.30 -4.84 -11.76
N PHE A 282 -0.16 -5.80 -12.57
CA PHE A 282 -0.34 -5.66 -14.01
C PHE A 282 -1.81 -5.51 -14.45
N LEU A 283 -2.75 -5.39 -13.51
CA LEU A 283 -4.16 -5.14 -13.83
C LEU A 283 -4.33 -3.76 -14.48
N GLU A 284 -5.04 -3.66 -15.61
CA GLU A 284 -5.38 -2.37 -16.19
C GLU A 284 -6.53 -1.70 -15.41
N LYS A 285 -6.20 -0.77 -14.52
CA LYS A 285 -7.20 -0.10 -13.67
C LYS A 285 -6.68 1.26 -13.21
N GLU A 286 -7.43 2.32 -13.50
CA GLU A 286 -7.09 3.71 -13.14
C GLU A 286 -7.18 3.96 -11.63
N SER A 287 -7.98 3.18 -10.89
CA SER A 287 -8.12 3.34 -9.45
C SER A 287 -6.95 2.76 -8.65
N LEU A 288 -5.96 2.14 -9.29
CA LEU A 288 -4.80 1.57 -8.63
C LEU A 288 -3.55 2.40 -8.96
N PRO A 289 -3.10 3.28 -8.05
CA PRO A 289 -1.96 4.17 -8.27
C PRO A 289 -0.65 3.41 -8.58
N ILE A 290 0.22 4.04 -9.36
CA ILE A 290 1.54 3.48 -9.71
C ILE A 290 2.41 3.18 -8.47
N GLU A 291 2.25 3.94 -7.39
CA GLU A 291 2.94 3.77 -6.11
C GLU A 291 2.62 2.40 -5.49
N ASP A 292 1.34 2.02 -5.48
CA ASP A 292 0.89 0.73 -4.98
C ASP A 292 1.38 -0.40 -5.89
N ARG A 293 1.43 -0.17 -7.21
CA ARG A 293 2.01 -1.13 -8.15
C ARG A 293 3.48 -1.37 -7.88
N ILE A 294 4.27 -0.32 -7.60
CA ILE A 294 5.67 -0.47 -7.20
C ILE A 294 5.78 -1.30 -5.92
N HIS A 295 4.90 -1.07 -4.94
CA HIS A 295 4.84 -1.89 -3.73
C HIS A 295 4.53 -3.37 -4.03
N TYR A 296 3.59 -3.65 -4.94
CA TYR A 296 3.32 -5.02 -5.37
C TYR A 296 4.49 -5.66 -6.13
N LEU A 297 5.21 -4.91 -6.96
CA LEU A 297 6.44 -5.40 -7.60
C LEU A 297 7.51 -5.77 -6.54
N ASP A 298 7.58 -5.06 -5.42
CA ASP A 298 8.44 -5.43 -4.28
C ASP A 298 8.00 -6.73 -3.59
N LEU A 299 6.69 -6.93 -3.43
CA LEU A 299 6.16 -8.18 -2.88
C LEU A 299 6.38 -9.37 -3.82
N ILE A 300 6.22 -9.18 -5.14
CA ILE A 300 6.53 -10.19 -6.16
C ILE A 300 8.01 -10.57 -6.07
N LYS A 301 8.91 -9.59 -6.03
CA LYS A 301 10.35 -9.82 -5.87
C LYS A 301 10.65 -10.68 -4.65
N LEU A 302 10.10 -10.30 -3.49
CA LEU A 302 10.27 -11.05 -2.25
C LEU A 302 9.77 -12.49 -2.37
N CYS A 303 8.61 -12.71 -2.99
CA CYS A 303 8.06 -14.04 -3.19
C CYS A 303 8.97 -14.88 -4.10
N LEU A 304 9.41 -14.34 -5.24
CA LEU A 304 10.31 -15.02 -6.17
C LEU A 304 11.65 -15.38 -5.51
N GLU A 305 12.25 -14.50 -4.71
CA GLU A 305 13.47 -14.79 -3.96
C GLU A 305 13.29 -15.96 -2.98
N LYS A 306 12.14 -16.03 -2.30
CA LYS A 306 11.82 -17.14 -1.39
C LYS A 306 11.60 -18.45 -2.14
N VAL A 307 10.89 -18.42 -3.28
CA VAL A 307 10.68 -19.60 -4.13
C VAL A 307 12.01 -20.10 -4.71
N ALA A 308 12.85 -19.19 -5.24
CA ALA A 308 14.16 -19.51 -5.80
C ALA A 308 15.09 -20.13 -4.74
N GLY A 309 15.05 -19.64 -3.50
CA GLY A 309 15.84 -20.18 -2.39
C GLY A 309 15.41 -21.57 -1.91
N ALA A 310 14.14 -21.93 -2.10
CA ALA A 310 13.58 -23.24 -1.70
C ALA A 310 13.55 -24.28 -2.83
N SER A 311 13.77 -23.87 -4.08
CA SER A 311 13.59 -24.69 -5.27
C SER A 311 14.87 -25.38 -5.75
N LYS A 312 14.70 -26.47 -6.54
CA LYS A 312 15.77 -27.14 -7.28
C LYS A 312 16.09 -26.40 -8.59
N ASP A 313 17.24 -26.72 -9.19
CA ASP A 313 17.91 -25.95 -10.24
C ASP A 313 17.00 -25.38 -11.34
N HIS A 314 16.17 -26.19 -12.03
CA HIS A 314 15.32 -25.66 -13.12
C HIS A 314 14.32 -24.58 -12.63
N LYS A 315 13.60 -24.83 -11.54
CA LYS A 315 12.60 -23.85 -11.05
C LYS A 315 13.28 -22.61 -10.45
N ARG A 316 14.49 -22.78 -9.92
CA ARG A 316 15.33 -21.67 -9.48
C ARG A 316 15.78 -20.81 -10.66
N GLU A 317 16.21 -21.40 -11.78
CA GLU A 317 16.58 -20.68 -13.00
C GLU A 317 15.41 -19.87 -13.58
N GLU A 318 14.21 -20.47 -13.64
CA GLU A 318 12.98 -19.78 -14.06
C GLU A 318 12.70 -18.55 -13.17
N CYS A 319 12.76 -18.71 -11.85
CA CYS A 319 12.57 -17.60 -10.92
C CYS A 319 13.65 -16.50 -11.06
N LEU A 320 14.90 -16.87 -11.35
CA LEU A 320 15.98 -15.90 -11.56
C LEU A 320 15.77 -15.10 -12.84
N SER A 321 15.32 -15.74 -13.92
CA SER A 321 14.94 -15.06 -15.15
C SER A 321 13.78 -14.10 -14.94
N GLU A 322 12.72 -14.52 -14.23
CA GLU A 322 11.60 -13.64 -13.85
C GLU A 322 12.06 -12.45 -13.00
N LEU A 323 13.01 -12.65 -12.08
CA LEU A 323 13.57 -11.58 -11.24
C LEU A 323 14.32 -10.51 -12.07
N GLU A 324 15.03 -10.92 -13.12
CA GLU A 324 15.71 -9.99 -14.03
C GLU A 324 14.70 -9.15 -14.83
N GLU A 325 13.66 -9.78 -15.38
CA GLU A 325 12.57 -9.06 -16.04
C GLU A 325 11.85 -8.09 -15.09
N LEU A 326 11.58 -8.54 -13.86
CA LEU A 326 10.91 -7.74 -12.85
C LEU A 326 11.75 -6.53 -12.43
N LYS A 327 13.08 -6.66 -12.39
CA LYS A 327 14.00 -5.55 -12.10
C LYS A 327 13.84 -4.42 -13.12
N ILE A 328 13.77 -4.78 -14.41
CA ILE A 328 13.54 -3.83 -15.50
C ILE A 328 12.14 -3.20 -15.35
N ARG A 329 11.09 -4.00 -15.18
CA ARG A 329 9.72 -3.48 -14.99
C ARG A 329 9.60 -2.53 -13.80
N LYS A 330 10.32 -2.81 -12.70
CA LYS A 330 10.34 -1.93 -11.53
C LYS A 330 11.08 -0.62 -11.82
N GLN A 331 12.17 -0.63 -12.58
CA GLN A 331 12.84 0.59 -13.01
C GLN A 331 11.90 1.44 -13.88
N ILE A 332 11.17 0.82 -14.81
CA ILE A 332 10.16 1.50 -15.64
C ILE A 332 9.06 2.11 -14.76
N ALA A 333 8.50 1.36 -13.81
CA ALA A 333 7.49 1.86 -12.89
C ALA A 333 7.97 3.05 -12.05
N LYS A 334 9.25 3.07 -11.65
CA LYS A 334 9.85 4.22 -10.94
C LYS A 334 9.99 5.46 -11.83
N ILE A 335 10.41 5.29 -13.09
CA ILE A 335 10.45 6.40 -14.06
C ILE A 335 9.02 6.93 -14.29
N GLN A 336 8.06 6.04 -14.44
CA GLN A 336 6.64 6.36 -14.57
C GLN A 336 6.09 7.13 -13.37
N TYR A 337 6.45 6.74 -12.14
CA TYR A 337 6.12 7.51 -10.94
C TYR A 337 6.80 8.89 -10.93
N SER A 338 8.05 8.99 -11.37
CA SER A 338 8.72 10.29 -11.51
C SER A 338 8.01 11.19 -12.54
N ILE A 339 7.52 10.63 -13.64
CA ILE A 339 6.68 11.35 -14.63
C ILE A 339 5.39 11.83 -13.96
N LYS A 340 4.72 11.00 -13.16
CA LYS A 340 3.52 11.40 -12.41
C LYS A 340 3.78 12.61 -11.50
N LEU A 341 4.88 12.63 -10.75
CA LEU A 341 5.25 13.77 -9.91
C LEU A 341 5.49 15.05 -10.72
N GLU A 342 6.11 14.92 -11.89
CA GLU A 342 6.36 16.05 -12.80
C GLU A 342 5.04 16.58 -13.41
N LEU A 343 4.11 15.69 -13.80
CA LEU A 343 2.77 16.05 -14.25
C LEU A 343 1.99 16.84 -13.20
N ILE A 344 2.09 16.44 -11.92
CA ILE A 344 1.47 17.15 -10.79
C ILE A 344 2.08 18.54 -10.65
N SER A 345 3.42 18.66 -10.73
CA SER A 345 4.14 19.94 -10.65
C SER A 345 3.73 20.90 -11.79
N MET A 346 3.64 20.37 -13.01
CA MET A 346 3.23 21.12 -14.20
C MET A 346 1.74 21.46 -14.25
N ARG A 347 0.93 20.93 -13.33
CA ARG A 347 -0.55 21.09 -13.29
C ARG A 347 -1.24 20.66 -14.60
N VAL A 348 -0.72 19.59 -15.22
CA VAL A 348 -1.29 19.02 -16.45
C VAL A 348 -2.67 18.40 -16.16
N SER A 349 -3.56 18.39 -17.16
CA SER A 349 -4.94 17.91 -17.03
C SER A 349 -5.06 16.52 -16.37
N GLY A 350 -6.14 16.29 -15.60
CA GLY A 350 -6.40 15.02 -14.90
C GLY A 350 -6.40 13.77 -15.78
N ASN A 351 -6.63 13.89 -17.09
CA ASN A 351 -6.58 12.76 -18.03
C ASN A 351 -5.17 12.13 -18.10
N TYR A 352 -4.09 12.91 -18.03
CA TYR A 352 -2.73 12.38 -18.01
C TYR A 352 -2.43 11.66 -16.69
N LEU A 353 -2.96 12.15 -15.57
CA LEU A 353 -2.81 11.53 -14.25
C LEU A 353 -3.59 10.21 -14.14
N ALA A 354 -4.82 10.16 -14.63
CA ALA A 354 -5.56 8.89 -14.68
C ALA A 354 -4.87 7.87 -15.61
N ARG A 355 -4.35 8.33 -16.76
CA ARG A 355 -3.67 7.48 -17.73
C ARG A 355 -2.35 6.94 -17.20
N ILE A 356 -1.53 7.74 -16.51
CA ILE A 356 -0.24 7.28 -15.97
C ILE A 356 -0.42 6.23 -14.86
N ASP A 357 -1.55 6.20 -14.15
CA ASP A 357 -1.84 5.19 -13.11
C ASP A 357 -2.47 3.90 -13.67
N ARG A 358 -3.00 3.94 -14.90
CA ARG A 358 -3.77 2.84 -15.49
C ARG A 358 -3.05 1.48 -15.47
N GLN A 359 -1.77 1.46 -15.79
CA GLN A 359 -0.94 0.24 -15.87
C GLN A 359 0.55 0.58 -15.79
N VAL A 360 1.40 -0.41 -15.57
CA VAL A 360 2.85 -0.26 -15.81
C VAL A 360 3.10 -0.37 -17.31
N TYR A 361 3.51 0.74 -17.93
CA TYR A 361 3.75 0.83 -19.37
C TYR A 361 5.10 0.22 -19.76
N LYS A 362 5.30 -0.03 -21.06
CA LYS A 362 6.61 -0.33 -21.64
C LYS A 362 7.43 0.96 -21.85
N THR A 363 8.74 0.81 -22.00
CA THR A 363 9.66 1.94 -22.22
C THR A 363 9.25 2.81 -23.42
N ASP A 364 8.95 2.20 -24.57
CA ASP A 364 8.53 2.92 -25.78
C ASP A 364 7.17 3.64 -25.62
N GLU A 365 6.26 3.03 -24.87
CA GLU A 365 4.94 3.61 -24.60
C GLU A 365 5.06 4.84 -23.70
N LEU A 366 5.88 4.77 -22.64
CA LEU A 366 6.16 5.93 -21.78
C LEU A 366 6.84 7.05 -22.57
N TYR A 367 7.78 6.69 -23.44
CA TYR A 367 8.50 7.64 -24.26
C TYR A 367 7.52 8.42 -25.16
N ARG A 368 6.74 7.70 -25.98
CA ARG A 368 5.85 8.30 -26.99
C ARG A 368 4.61 8.96 -26.40
N MET A 369 4.08 8.44 -25.29
CA MET A 369 2.82 8.93 -24.72
C MET A 369 3.01 10.06 -23.71
N PHE A 370 4.17 10.15 -23.06
CA PHE A 370 4.40 11.11 -21.99
C PHE A 370 5.70 11.90 -22.19
N ALA A 371 6.85 11.24 -22.28
CA ALA A 371 8.14 11.92 -22.19
C ALA A 371 8.41 12.84 -23.40
N GLU A 372 8.13 12.39 -24.62
CA GLU A 372 8.31 13.16 -25.85
C GLU A 372 7.26 14.29 -25.99
N PRO A 373 5.93 14.05 -25.91
CA PRO A 373 4.93 15.10 -26.09
C PRO A 373 5.01 16.24 -25.07
N LEU A 374 5.54 15.97 -23.87
CA LEU A 374 5.65 16.93 -22.78
C LEU A 374 7.07 17.52 -22.66
N ASN A 375 7.99 17.18 -23.56
CA ASN A 375 9.38 17.63 -23.54
C ASN A 375 10.10 17.35 -22.20
N MET A 376 9.82 16.20 -21.58
CA MET A 376 10.47 15.76 -20.35
C MET A 376 11.82 15.10 -20.67
N PHE A 377 12.81 15.91 -21.05
CA PHE A 377 14.08 15.40 -21.60
C PHE A 377 14.83 14.46 -20.64
N ASP A 378 14.81 14.69 -19.32
CA ASP A 378 15.40 13.73 -18.36
C ASP A 378 14.81 12.33 -18.50
N LYS A 379 13.49 12.28 -18.66
CA LYS A 379 12.74 11.03 -18.74
C LYS A 379 12.98 10.37 -20.09
N GLN A 380 13.14 11.15 -21.15
CA GLN A 380 13.60 10.64 -22.44
C GLN A 380 14.99 10.00 -22.32
N PHE A 381 15.98 10.66 -21.70
CA PHE A 381 17.31 10.08 -21.46
C PHE A 381 17.27 8.83 -20.56
N GLU A 382 16.48 8.84 -19.48
CA GLU A 382 16.30 7.69 -18.58
C GLU A 382 15.72 6.48 -19.30
N LEU A 383 14.68 6.68 -20.11
CA LEU A 383 14.03 5.62 -20.88
C LEU A 383 14.96 5.07 -21.98
N LEU A 384 15.64 5.93 -22.74
CA LEU A 384 16.60 5.51 -23.76
C LEU A 384 17.79 4.76 -23.16
N GLY A 385 18.31 5.22 -22.01
CA GLY A 385 19.35 4.52 -21.28
C GLY A 385 18.92 3.10 -20.88
N LEU A 386 17.67 2.93 -20.45
CA LEU A 386 17.11 1.61 -20.14
C LEU A 386 16.90 0.74 -21.38
N THR A 387 16.44 1.32 -22.50
CA THR A 387 16.35 0.59 -23.78
C THR A 387 17.71 0.08 -24.23
N LYS A 388 18.76 0.89 -24.07
CA LYS A 388 20.14 0.50 -24.38
C LYS A 388 20.62 -0.69 -23.54
N GLU A 389 20.35 -0.69 -22.24
CA GLU A 389 20.74 -1.80 -21.34
C GLU A 389 20.03 -3.12 -21.67
N THR A 390 18.79 -3.03 -22.17
CA THR A 390 17.92 -4.19 -22.39
C THR A 390 17.95 -4.73 -23.82
N SER A 391 18.29 -3.89 -24.82
CA SER A 391 18.24 -4.22 -26.24
C SER A 391 19.58 -3.94 -26.94
N PRO A 392 20.57 -4.85 -26.83
CA PRO A 392 21.91 -4.62 -27.38
C PRO A 392 21.93 -4.43 -28.90
N SER A 393 20.95 -4.98 -29.63
CA SER A 393 20.81 -4.85 -31.09
C SER A 393 20.49 -3.43 -31.58
N GLN A 394 19.89 -2.59 -30.73
CA GLN A 394 19.48 -1.22 -31.09
C GLN A 394 20.39 -0.15 -30.46
N THR A 395 21.52 -0.56 -29.88
CA THR A 395 22.41 0.31 -29.10
C THR A 395 22.86 1.54 -29.88
N GLU A 396 23.27 1.38 -31.14
CA GLU A 396 23.79 2.49 -31.94
C GLU A 396 22.72 3.54 -32.26
N GLU A 397 21.52 3.09 -32.66
CA GLU A 397 20.37 3.98 -32.93
C GLU A 397 19.94 4.72 -31.67
N VAL A 398 19.86 4.03 -30.53
CA VAL A 398 19.49 4.64 -29.24
C VAL A 398 20.53 5.67 -28.79
N VAL A 399 21.82 5.36 -28.94
CA VAL A 399 22.90 6.32 -28.62
C VAL A 399 22.82 7.54 -29.52
N GLN A 400 22.52 7.37 -30.82
CA GLN A 400 22.34 8.49 -31.72
C GLN A 400 21.13 9.35 -31.33
N ASN A 401 19.99 8.72 -31.00
CA ASN A 401 18.81 9.43 -30.51
C ASN A 401 19.13 10.24 -29.24
N MET A 402 19.85 9.65 -28.27
CA MET A 402 20.29 10.38 -27.06
C MET A 402 21.16 11.59 -27.42
N LYS A 403 22.08 11.45 -28.37
CA LYS A 403 22.93 12.54 -28.86
C LYS A 403 22.15 13.67 -29.51
N ASP A 404 21.04 13.34 -30.19
CA ASP A 404 20.21 14.31 -30.89
C ASP A 404 19.25 15.07 -29.95
N LEU A 405 18.97 14.54 -28.75
CA LEU A 405 18.14 15.20 -27.72
C LEU A 405 18.78 16.42 -27.06
N PHE A 406 20.12 16.55 -27.09
CA PHE A 406 20.80 17.67 -26.42
C PHE A 406 20.44 19.03 -27.03
N ARG A 407 20.31 19.13 -28.37
CA ARG A 407 19.94 20.39 -29.03
C ARG A 407 18.54 20.89 -28.64
N PRO A 408 17.45 20.10 -28.80
CA PRO A 408 16.12 20.55 -28.41
C PRO A 408 16.02 20.83 -26.91
N MET A 409 16.72 20.06 -26.06
CA MET A 409 16.78 20.33 -24.62
C MET A 409 17.40 21.69 -24.32
N ILE A 410 18.55 22.03 -24.90
CA ILE A 410 19.20 23.33 -24.68
C ILE A 410 18.29 24.47 -25.18
N ASN A 411 17.65 24.27 -26.33
CA ASN A 411 16.74 25.27 -26.91
C ASN A 411 15.49 25.52 -26.04
N GLN A 412 15.03 24.55 -25.25
CA GLN A 412 13.93 24.75 -24.30
C GLN A 412 14.26 25.83 -23.26
N PHE A 413 15.53 26.01 -22.90
CA PHE A 413 15.98 27.00 -21.93
C PHE A 413 16.35 28.35 -22.54
N LYS A 414 16.25 28.50 -23.88
CA LYS A 414 16.66 29.72 -24.60
C LYS A 414 16.02 30.99 -24.03
N ASP A 415 14.78 30.91 -23.56
CA ASP A 415 14.00 32.06 -23.05
C ASP A 415 13.93 32.14 -21.51
N THR A 416 14.68 31.30 -20.81
CA THR A 416 14.68 31.22 -19.33
C THR A 416 15.89 31.94 -18.70
N ASP A 417 16.06 31.80 -17.38
CA ASP A 417 17.24 32.26 -16.62
C ASP A 417 18.51 31.49 -17.04
N TRP A 418 19.00 31.84 -18.23
CA TRP A 418 20.24 31.35 -18.83
C TRP A 418 21.45 31.91 -18.08
N PRO A 419 22.50 31.13 -17.81
CA PRO A 419 22.72 29.72 -18.18
C PRO A 419 22.54 28.71 -17.03
N HIS A 420 22.18 29.16 -15.82
CA HIS A 420 22.27 28.32 -14.61
C HIS A 420 21.43 27.04 -14.71
N ASN A 421 20.15 27.17 -15.10
CA ASN A 421 19.23 26.03 -15.17
C ASN A 421 19.66 25.01 -16.24
N VAL A 422 20.15 25.47 -17.40
CA VAL A 422 20.60 24.58 -18.48
C VAL A 422 21.92 23.90 -18.12
N ILE A 423 22.83 24.62 -17.45
CA ILE A 423 24.12 24.07 -16.99
C ILE A 423 23.88 22.98 -15.96
N GLU A 424 23.05 23.24 -14.93
CA GLU A 424 22.72 22.26 -13.91
C GLU A 424 22.13 21.00 -14.56
N LYS A 425 21.25 21.20 -15.55
CA LYS A 425 20.63 20.09 -16.28
C LYS A 425 21.62 19.27 -17.10
N LEU A 426 22.47 19.96 -17.85
CA LEU A 426 23.52 19.32 -18.64
C LEU A 426 24.49 18.55 -17.76
N GLN A 427 24.88 19.08 -16.60
CA GLN A 427 25.74 18.39 -15.64
C GLN A 427 25.07 17.13 -15.10
N GLN A 428 23.79 17.19 -14.72
CA GLN A 428 23.04 16.02 -14.25
C GLN A 428 22.99 14.90 -15.30
N ILE A 429 22.64 15.23 -16.55
CA ILE A 429 22.49 14.25 -17.63
C ILE A 429 23.85 13.77 -18.14
N GLY A 430 24.80 14.68 -18.36
CA GLY A 430 26.13 14.37 -18.90
C GLY A 430 26.98 13.53 -17.94
N ASN A 431 26.87 13.75 -16.62
CA ASN A 431 27.54 12.88 -15.64
C ASN A 431 26.88 11.50 -15.53
N LYS A 432 25.59 11.40 -15.83
CA LYS A 432 24.86 10.12 -15.86
C LYS A 432 25.16 9.31 -17.12
N PHE A 433 25.38 9.99 -18.25
CA PHE A 433 25.58 9.39 -19.58
C PHE A 433 26.81 9.98 -20.31
N PRO A 434 28.04 9.77 -19.78
CA PRO A 434 29.24 10.44 -20.30
C PRO A 434 29.62 10.00 -21.72
N ASN A 435 29.32 8.75 -22.11
CA ASN A 435 29.68 8.22 -23.43
C ASN A 435 28.69 8.66 -24.53
N GLU A 436 27.45 8.96 -24.13
CA GLU A 436 26.36 9.41 -25.00
C GLU A 436 26.31 10.93 -25.11
N PHE A 437 27.13 11.64 -24.32
CA PHE A 437 27.19 13.08 -24.30
C PHE A 437 27.70 13.63 -25.63
N ASN A 438 26.87 14.37 -26.35
CA ASN A 438 27.24 14.98 -27.61
C ASN A 438 27.93 16.33 -27.37
N LEU A 439 29.19 16.29 -26.92
CA LEU A 439 29.96 17.50 -26.58
C LEU A 439 29.99 18.54 -27.72
N GLY A 440 30.09 18.08 -28.96
CA GLY A 440 30.04 18.92 -30.16
C GLY A 440 28.72 19.68 -30.29
N ALA A 441 27.59 18.97 -30.30
CA ALA A 441 26.28 19.59 -30.43
C ALA A 441 25.92 20.47 -29.23
N VAL A 442 26.35 20.08 -28.02
CA VAL A 442 26.15 20.86 -26.79
C VAL A 442 26.91 22.18 -26.87
N ILE A 443 28.22 22.16 -27.14
CA ILE A 443 29.02 23.39 -27.27
C ILE A 443 28.46 24.28 -28.37
N GLU A 444 28.16 23.71 -29.54
CA GLU A 444 27.62 24.50 -30.65
C GLU A 444 26.30 25.18 -30.27
N SER A 445 25.37 24.46 -29.62
CA SER A 445 24.07 25.02 -29.21
C SER A 445 24.20 26.03 -28.07
N LEU A 446 25.06 25.78 -27.08
CA LEU A 446 25.32 26.71 -25.98
C LEU A 446 25.90 28.03 -26.50
N GLU A 447 26.83 27.96 -27.45
CA GLU A 447 27.44 29.13 -28.06
C GLU A 447 26.48 29.86 -29.00
N GLU A 448 25.61 29.14 -29.73
CA GLU A 448 24.56 29.74 -30.54
C GLU A 448 23.63 30.59 -29.67
N VAL A 449 23.06 29.98 -28.62
CA VAL A 449 22.16 30.69 -27.70
C VAL A 449 22.88 31.84 -27.02
N THR A 450 24.14 31.68 -26.61
CA THR A 450 24.87 32.76 -25.94
C THR A 450 25.24 33.91 -26.89
N SER A 451 25.50 33.63 -28.16
CA SER A 451 25.85 34.67 -29.15
C SER A 451 24.71 35.68 -29.35
N GLU A 452 23.46 35.25 -29.16
CA GLU A 452 22.26 36.07 -29.24
C GLU A 452 21.99 36.89 -27.96
N LYS A 453 22.62 36.55 -26.83
CA LYS A 453 22.39 37.20 -25.53
C LYS A 453 23.30 38.43 -25.34
N PRO A 454 22.82 39.47 -24.63
CA PRO A 454 23.61 40.69 -24.40
C PRO A 454 24.83 40.45 -23.49
N ASN A 455 24.71 39.52 -22.52
CA ASN A 455 25.83 39.11 -21.68
C ASN A 455 26.49 37.84 -22.25
N LYS A 456 27.65 38.02 -22.88
CA LYS A 456 28.43 36.94 -23.49
C LYS A 456 29.40 36.25 -22.51
N GLU A 457 29.54 36.76 -21.28
CA GLU A 457 30.45 36.23 -20.26
C GLU A 457 29.70 35.24 -19.36
N LEU A 458 29.65 33.99 -19.80
CA LEU A 458 28.95 32.91 -19.10
C LEU A 458 29.92 31.79 -18.72
N PRO A 459 29.74 31.15 -17.56
CA PRO A 459 30.68 30.16 -17.03
C PRO A 459 30.51 28.78 -17.68
N ILE A 460 30.51 28.74 -19.02
CA ILE A 460 30.31 27.50 -19.80
C ILE A 460 31.51 26.55 -19.62
N ILE A 461 32.73 27.09 -19.59
CA ILE A 461 33.94 26.28 -19.45
C ILE A 461 34.03 25.67 -18.04
N GLU A 462 33.72 26.46 -17.02
CA GLU A 462 33.63 25.99 -15.64
C GLU A 462 32.58 24.89 -15.52
N ALA A 463 31.42 25.06 -16.16
CA ALA A 463 30.38 24.04 -16.20
C ALA A 463 30.83 22.73 -16.85
N LEU A 464 31.47 22.80 -18.03
CA LEU A 464 31.96 21.63 -18.77
C LEU A 464 33.10 20.91 -18.03
N LYS A 465 33.91 21.64 -17.26
CA LYS A 465 35.01 21.07 -16.46
C LYS A 465 34.50 20.19 -15.32
N GLU A 466 33.36 20.53 -14.72
CA GLU A 466 32.72 19.72 -13.67
C GLU A 466 32.00 18.47 -14.21
N MET A 467 32.04 18.24 -15.54
CA MET A 467 31.46 17.07 -16.18
C MET A 467 32.49 15.95 -16.38
N ASP A 468 32.06 14.68 -16.33
CA ASP A 468 32.93 13.51 -16.58
C ASP A 468 33.23 13.32 -18.08
N ILE A 469 33.92 14.29 -18.68
CA ILE A 469 34.34 14.26 -20.09
C ILE A 469 35.58 13.38 -20.23
N PRO A 470 35.58 12.35 -21.11
CA PRO A 470 36.63 11.34 -21.18
C PRO A 470 38.07 11.88 -21.30
N GLN A 471 38.31 12.87 -22.18
CA GLN A 471 39.64 13.51 -22.32
C GLN A 471 39.74 14.91 -21.71
N GLY A 472 38.76 15.31 -20.89
CA GLY A 472 38.75 16.58 -20.15
C GLY A 472 39.03 17.79 -21.04
N PHE A 473 39.99 18.64 -20.64
CA PHE A 473 40.36 19.86 -21.35
C PHE A 473 40.71 19.65 -22.82
N ALA A 474 41.35 18.53 -23.18
CA ALA A 474 41.79 18.26 -24.54
C ALA A 474 40.61 18.03 -25.50
N GLU A 475 39.61 17.27 -25.05
CA GLU A 475 38.40 17.01 -25.84
C GLU A 475 37.58 18.28 -26.06
N ILE A 476 37.42 19.08 -25.01
CA ILE A 476 36.75 20.38 -25.08
C ILE A 476 37.50 21.28 -26.07
N PHE A 477 38.83 21.33 -25.98
CA PHE A 477 39.67 22.12 -26.88
C PHE A 477 39.51 21.70 -28.34
N ASP A 478 39.54 20.39 -28.64
CA ASP A 478 39.36 19.87 -30.00
C ASP A 478 38.02 20.25 -30.59
N VAL A 479 36.95 20.14 -29.80
CA VAL A 479 35.60 20.51 -30.24
C VAL A 479 35.52 22.00 -30.53
N TYR A 480 36.00 22.87 -29.64
CA TYR A 480 36.04 24.32 -29.89
C TYR A 480 36.90 24.66 -31.11
N MET A 481 38.05 24.01 -31.28
CA MET A 481 38.92 24.21 -32.44
C MET A 481 38.26 23.79 -33.75
N LYS A 482 37.56 22.65 -33.75
CA LYS A 482 36.79 22.19 -34.92
C LYS A 482 35.70 23.20 -35.28
N ILE A 483 34.88 23.60 -34.30
CA ILE A 483 33.78 24.56 -34.51
C ILE A 483 34.33 25.93 -34.99
N LEU A 484 35.45 26.40 -34.41
CA LEU A 484 36.12 27.63 -34.84
C LEU A 484 36.62 27.53 -36.28
N LYS A 485 37.18 26.38 -36.67
CA LYS A 485 37.64 26.13 -38.04
C LYS A 485 36.47 26.11 -39.04
N ASP A 486 35.32 25.58 -38.64
CA ASP A 486 34.14 25.42 -39.49
C ASP A 486 33.32 26.72 -39.64
N ARG A 487 33.18 27.52 -38.57
CA ARG A 487 32.27 28.69 -38.50
C ARG A 487 32.97 30.06 -38.53
N ARG A 488 34.10 30.17 -39.23
CA ARG A 488 34.94 31.40 -39.27
C ARG A 488 34.24 32.67 -39.76
N ARG A 489 33.14 32.53 -40.51
CA ARG A 489 32.45 33.65 -41.17
C ARG A 489 31.49 34.41 -40.26
N ASP A 490 31.07 33.80 -39.15
CA ASP A 490 30.19 34.45 -38.19
C ASP A 490 31.03 35.13 -37.09
N LEU A 491 31.27 36.43 -37.27
CA LEU A 491 32.12 37.21 -36.38
C LEU A 491 31.59 37.29 -34.94
N ALA A 492 30.27 37.28 -34.74
CA ALA A 492 29.67 37.34 -33.41
C ALA A 492 29.88 36.02 -32.66
N PHE A 493 29.74 34.90 -33.37
CA PHE A 493 29.99 33.56 -32.86
C PHE A 493 31.50 33.33 -32.63
N VAL A 494 32.36 33.76 -33.55
CA VAL A 494 33.83 33.69 -33.41
C VAL A 494 34.32 34.47 -32.19
N GLU A 495 33.76 35.66 -31.90
CA GLU A 495 34.06 36.39 -30.67
C GLU A 495 33.80 35.52 -29.43
N CYS A 496 32.64 34.86 -29.37
CA CYS A 496 32.29 33.98 -28.25
C CYS A 496 33.30 32.84 -28.13
N LEU A 497 33.56 32.09 -29.20
CA LEU A 497 34.49 30.96 -29.21
C LEU A 497 35.89 31.34 -28.73
N LEU A 498 36.44 32.48 -29.19
CA LEU A 498 37.76 32.95 -28.77
C LEU A 498 37.77 33.32 -27.28
N ARG A 499 36.71 33.93 -26.76
CA ARG A 499 36.58 34.19 -25.31
C ARG A 499 36.58 32.87 -24.51
N ARG A 500 35.89 31.83 -24.98
CA ARG A 500 35.82 30.52 -24.30
C ARG A 500 37.13 29.76 -24.38
N LEU A 501 37.76 29.70 -25.54
CA LEU A 501 39.08 29.09 -25.73
C LEU A 501 40.14 29.74 -24.84
N ARG A 502 40.08 31.07 -24.68
CA ARG A 502 40.94 31.76 -23.71
C ARG A 502 40.71 31.26 -22.28
N ILE A 503 39.46 31.23 -21.81
CA ILE A 503 39.12 30.78 -20.45
C ILE A 503 39.56 29.33 -20.24
N LEU A 504 39.28 28.45 -21.22
CA LEU A 504 39.69 27.05 -21.22
C LEU A 504 41.21 26.89 -21.06
N LEU A 505 42.00 27.64 -21.83
CA LEU A 505 43.46 27.56 -21.73
C LEU A 505 43.99 28.13 -20.42
N ILE A 506 43.43 29.22 -19.90
CA ILE A 506 43.79 29.75 -18.57
C ILE A 506 43.56 28.69 -17.49
N GLU A 507 42.38 28.05 -17.50
CA GLU A 507 42.04 26.99 -16.55
C GLU A 507 42.92 25.75 -16.71
N TRP A 508 43.24 25.35 -17.95
CA TRP A 508 44.14 24.24 -18.22
C TRP A 508 45.56 24.55 -17.73
N PHE A 509 46.09 25.74 -18.02
CA PHE A 509 47.41 26.21 -17.57
C PHE A 509 47.50 26.30 -16.05
N ASN A 510 46.45 26.82 -15.40
CA ASN A 510 46.35 26.84 -13.94
C ASN A 510 46.31 25.43 -13.34
N SER A 511 45.62 24.49 -13.98
CA SER A 511 45.57 23.10 -13.53
C SER A 511 46.93 22.42 -13.64
N ILE A 512 47.72 22.73 -14.67
CA ILE A 512 49.11 22.26 -14.81
C ILE A 512 49.98 22.82 -13.67
N ARG A 513 49.88 24.13 -13.38
CA ARG A 513 50.67 24.79 -12.33
C ARG A 513 50.39 24.27 -10.93
N LYS A 514 49.11 24.07 -10.60
CA LYS A 514 48.68 23.68 -9.24
C LYS A 514 49.13 22.27 -8.85
N LYS A 515 49.68 21.47 -9.78
CA LYS A 515 50.02 20.05 -9.56
C LYS A 515 48.89 19.27 -8.86
N THR A 516 47.63 19.69 -9.03
CA THR A 516 46.46 19.03 -8.45
C THR A 516 46.26 17.72 -9.19
N PHE A 517 46.96 16.69 -8.75
CA PHE A 517 46.88 15.33 -9.28
C PHE A 517 46.89 14.36 -8.11
N GLU A 518 45.72 13.95 -7.65
CA GLU A 518 45.58 12.58 -7.16
C GLU A 518 45.04 11.75 -8.33
N PRO A 519 45.75 10.71 -8.77
CA PRO A 519 45.11 9.68 -9.57
C PRO A 519 44.07 9.04 -8.66
N ILE A 520 42.78 9.24 -8.94
CA ILE A 520 41.69 8.67 -8.12
C ILE A 520 41.85 7.14 -8.01
N THR A 521 42.57 6.48 -8.92
CA THR A 521 43.16 5.16 -8.68
C THR A 521 44.46 4.99 -9.47
N GLY A 522 45.47 4.34 -8.87
CA GLY A 522 46.78 4.04 -9.47
C GLY A 522 46.75 2.99 -10.59
N SER A 523 45.84 3.14 -11.56
CA SER A 523 45.75 2.28 -12.75
C SER A 523 46.35 2.98 -13.97
N LEU A 524 47.15 2.24 -14.75
CA LEU A 524 47.75 2.67 -16.02
C LEU A 524 46.71 3.22 -17.04
N LYS A 525 45.42 2.90 -16.89
CA LYS A 525 44.32 3.45 -17.71
C LYS A 525 44.07 4.96 -17.51
N HIS A 526 44.60 5.57 -16.45
CA HIS A 526 44.33 6.98 -16.12
C HIS A 526 45.48 7.95 -16.45
N MET A 527 46.62 7.49 -17.00
CA MET A 527 47.67 8.40 -17.47
C MET A 527 47.21 9.30 -18.62
N ASP A 528 46.31 8.79 -19.49
CA ASP A 528 45.64 9.56 -20.55
C ASP A 528 44.71 10.67 -20.03
N LYS A 529 44.32 10.63 -18.74
CA LYS A 529 43.51 11.68 -18.12
C LYS A 529 44.33 12.81 -17.49
N SER A 530 45.67 12.73 -17.54
CA SER A 530 46.53 13.77 -16.96
C SER A 530 46.52 15.05 -17.81
N PRO A 531 46.03 16.19 -17.32
CA PRO A 531 46.17 17.48 -17.99
C PRO A 531 47.59 17.80 -18.46
N LYS A 532 48.62 17.27 -17.80
CA LYS A 532 50.03 17.47 -18.20
C LYS A 532 50.39 16.66 -19.45
N PHE A 533 50.15 15.34 -19.45
CA PHE A 533 50.48 14.47 -20.57
C PHE A 533 49.72 14.87 -21.85
N LYS A 534 48.45 15.26 -21.71
CA LYS A 534 47.66 15.80 -22.83
C LYS A 534 48.15 17.19 -23.28
N PHE A 535 48.61 18.04 -22.37
CA PHE A 535 49.16 19.35 -22.74
C PHE A 535 50.41 19.23 -23.63
N GLU A 536 51.35 18.34 -23.28
CA GLU A 536 52.57 18.11 -24.06
C GLU A 536 52.23 17.68 -25.50
N THR A 537 51.27 16.76 -25.66
CA THR A 537 50.81 16.27 -26.98
C THR A 537 50.04 17.33 -27.78
N TYR A 538 49.41 18.31 -27.11
CA TYR A 538 48.63 19.38 -27.73
C TYR A 538 49.41 20.68 -27.99
N THR A 539 50.71 20.73 -27.64
CA THR A 539 51.59 21.89 -27.87
C THR A 539 51.47 22.47 -29.28
N GLN A 540 51.44 21.61 -30.31
CA GLN A 540 51.35 22.06 -31.70
C GLN A 540 49.95 22.60 -32.03
N ALA A 541 48.89 21.96 -31.55
CA ALA A 541 47.51 22.41 -31.76
C ALA A 541 47.23 23.75 -31.06
N ILE A 542 47.84 24.00 -29.89
CA ILE A 542 47.76 25.30 -29.19
C ILE A 542 48.49 26.40 -29.98
N LYS A 543 49.66 26.09 -30.59
CA LYS A 543 50.33 27.03 -31.51
C LYS A 543 49.49 27.32 -32.74
N GLU A 544 48.80 26.31 -33.29
CA GLU A 544 47.85 26.51 -34.39
C GLU A 544 46.70 27.44 -34.00
N LEU A 545 46.16 27.31 -32.78
CA LEU A 545 45.16 28.26 -32.28
C LEU A 545 45.69 29.70 -32.29
N PHE A 546 46.89 29.96 -31.78
CA PHE A 546 47.44 31.32 -31.78
C PHE A 546 47.60 31.88 -33.20
N ALA A 547 48.05 31.04 -34.14
CA ALA A 547 48.16 31.42 -35.55
C ALA A 547 46.80 31.70 -36.20
N LEU A 548 45.76 30.94 -35.84
CA LEU A 548 44.39 31.11 -36.33
C LEU A 548 43.65 32.28 -35.67
N ALA A 549 43.89 32.53 -34.39
CA ALA A 549 43.18 33.54 -33.62
C ALA A 549 43.56 34.96 -34.07
N ASN A 550 44.83 35.21 -34.39
CA ASN A 550 45.30 36.55 -34.76
C ASN A 550 44.53 37.18 -35.95
N PRO A 551 44.42 36.53 -37.14
CA PRO A 551 43.66 37.09 -38.25
C PRO A 551 42.17 37.25 -37.93
N LEU A 552 41.57 36.30 -37.20
CA LEU A 552 40.16 36.37 -36.80
C LEU A 552 39.88 37.55 -35.85
N ILE A 553 40.80 37.81 -34.91
CA ILE A 553 40.70 38.96 -33.99
C ILE A 553 40.77 40.29 -34.77
N GLN A 554 41.56 40.37 -35.84
CA GLN A 554 41.64 41.56 -36.70
C GLN A 554 40.33 41.87 -37.45
N GLU A 555 39.45 40.89 -37.62
CA GLU A 555 38.13 41.10 -38.25
C GLU A 555 37.07 41.59 -37.26
N LEU A 556 37.33 41.51 -35.94
CA LEU A 556 36.39 41.92 -34.90
C LEU A 556 36.30 43.44 -34.69
N PRO A 557 35.20 43.96 -34.11
CA PRO A 557 35.05 45.37 -33.75
C PRO A 557 36.19 45.86 -32.85
N ARG A 558 36.61 47.12 -33.04
CA ARG A 558 37.74 47.74 -32.31
C ARG A 558 37.78 47.53 -30.78
N PRO A 559 36.68 47.69 -30.02
CA PRO A 559 36.73 47.49 -28.56
C PRO A 559 37.04 46.04 -28.18
N THR A 560 36.33 45.09 -28.79
CA THR A 560 36.55 43.64 -28.61
C THR A 560 37.94 43.20 -29.07
N ARG A 561 38.39 43.73 -30.22
CA ARG A 561 39.69 43.42 -30.80
C ARG A 561 40.82 43.71 -29.83
N ARG A 562 40.90 44.94 -29.30
CA ARG A 562 41.95 45.33 -28.35
C ARG A 562 41.95 44.46 -27.10
N GLN A 563 40.77 44.11 -26.60
CA GLN A 563 40.62 43.24 -25.43
C GLN A 563 41.17 41.83 -25.71
N LEU A 564 40.81 41.23 -26.85
CA LEU A 564 41.24 39.89 -27.22
C LEU A 564 42.71 39.83 -27.64
N GLU A 565 43.24 40.84 -28.35
CA GLU A 565 44.67 40.95 -28.69
C GLU A 565 45.54 40.92 -27.43
N SER A 566 45.27 41.83 -26.50
CA SER A 566 46.02 41.89 -25.23
C SER A 566 45.92 40.59 -24.45
N ALA A 567 44.74 39.95 -24.45
CA ALA A 567 44.52 38.72 -23.72
C ALA A 567 45.24 37.51 -24.35
N TYR A 568 45.21 37.37 -25.68
CA TYR A 568 45.89 36.29 -26.38
C TYR A 568 47.41 36.48 -26.41
N GLU A 569 47.91 37.72 -26.41
CA GLU A 569 49.34 37.99 -26.20
C GLU A 569 49.80 37.55 -24.81
N SER A 570 49.02 37.86 -23.76
CA SER A 570 49.31 37.40 -22.40
C SER A 570 49.29 35.87 -22.31
N LEU A 571 48.26 35.24 -22.89
CA LEU A 571 48.09 33.79 -22.91
C LEU A 571 49.22 33.09 -23.69
N SER A 572 49.68 33.67 -24.78
CA SER A 572 50.81 33.16 -25.57
C SER A 572 52.11 33.22 -24.78
N LYS A 573 52.40 34.34 -24.10
CA LYS A 573 53.57 34.46 -23.19
C LYS A 573 53.52 33.41 -22.09
N GLU A 574 52.34 33.21 -21.51
CA GLU A 574 52.11 32.21 -20.46
C GLU A 574 52.34 30.78 -20.95
N PHE A 575 51.84 30.45 -22.14
CA PHE A 575 52.08 29.17 -22.79
C PHE A 575 53.59 28.90 -22.99
N TYR A 576 54.33 29.86 -23.54
CA TYR A 576 55.79 29.70 -23.73
C TYR A 576 56.54 29.59 -22.41
N TYR A 577 56.11 30.32 -21.38
CA TYR A 577 56.68 30.19 -20.03
C TYR A 577 56.50 28.77 -19.46
N LEU A 578 55.31 28.18 -19.60
CA LEU A 578 55.07 26.80 -19.16
C LEU A 578 55.92 25.80 -19.95
N MET A 579 56.01 25.95 -21.27
CA MET A 579 56.87 25.12 -22.13
C MET A 579 58.35 25.20 -21.74
N ASP A 580 58.83 26.37 -21.31
CA ASP A 580 60.22 26.55 -20.89
C ASP A 580 60.47 26.01 -19.47
N GLN A 581 59.51 26.16 -18.54
CA GLN A 581 59.60 25.52 -17.21
C GLN A 581 59.59 24.00 -17.28
N GLU A 582 58.81 23.41 -18.21
CA GLU A 582 58.73 21.96 -18.39
C GLU A 582 59.95 21.36 -19.09
N LYS A 583 60.67 22.12 -19.93
CA LYS A 583 61.98 21.70 -20.46
C LYS A 583 63.07 21.66 -19.38
N LEU A 584 62.85 22.30 -18.23
CA LEU A 584 63.78 22.41 -17.10
C LEU A 584 63.42 21.47 -15.93
N SER A 585 62.27 20.80 -15.96
CA SER A 585 61.80 19.80 -14.97
C SER A 585 61.92 18.39 -15.51
#